data_AF-A0A7N2LE14-F1
#
_entry.id   AF-A0A7N2LE14-F1
#
_cell.length_a   1.000
_cell.length_b   1.000
_cell.length_c   1.000
_cell.angle_alpha   90.00
_cell.angle_beta   90.00
_cell.angle_gamma   90.00
#
_symmetry.space_group_name_H-M   'P 1'
#
loop_
_entity.id
_entity.type
_entity.pdbx_description
1 polymer ?
#
loop_
_entity_poly.entity_id
_entity_poly.type
_entity_poly.pdbx_seq_one_letter_code
_entity_poly.pdbx_strand_id
1 'polypeptide(L)'
;MSSCNGLLCCRSCIHPIDDIYRRAKNREAKELVIYICNPMTKEWIALKPEGCVFGDSIGLAFYPFGYSLNTRPIFKLVSIQQSKVDPHLYSFAVYSSQTGSWTTTKEVCHCRYQIYKNNKVFVGKRFNWLTQNRHILSFDVERELSKVIKLPGEASRSLTLGCSEGYLHYVCVHGEDFSVWMLKDYSSSEWVLKYQGVIVNLEEEARALIA
;
A
#
# COMPACT_ATOMS: atom_id res chain seq x y z
N MET A 1 -1.42 9.05 -0.41
CA MET A 1 -2.89 8.84 -0.41
C MET A 1 -3.17 7.35 -0.59
N SER A 2 -4.31 6.85 -0.13
CA SER A 2 -4.80 5.49 -0.37
C SER A 2 -6.31 5.53 -0.49
N SER A 3 -6.92 4.62 -1.24
CA SER A 3 -8.37 4.42 -1.27
C SER A 3 -8.71 2.95 -1.10
N CYS A 4 -9.89 2.65 -0.56
CA CYS A 4 -10.41 1.29 -0.46
C CYS A 4 -11.94 1.33 -0.33
N ASN A 5 -12.65 0.66 -1.25
CA ASN A 5 -14.11 0.52 -1.21
C ASN A 5 -14.86 1.85 -0.95
N GLY A 6 -14.46 2.90 -1.66
CA GLY A 6 -15.09 4.24 -1.58
C GLY A 6 -14.55 5.15 -0.48
N LEU A 7 -13.79 4.65 0.49
CA LEU A 7 -13.12 5.48 1.49
C LEU A 7 -11.76 5.98 0.98
N LEU A 8 -11.40 7.19 1.38
CA LEU A 8 -10.11 7.82 1.12
C LEU A 8 -9.31 7.95 2.40
N CYS A 9 -8.00 7.72 2.31
CA CYS A 9 -7.03 7.97 3.36
C CYS A 9 -5.99 8.99 2.88
N CYS A 10 -5.95 10.11 3.59
CA CYS A 10 -5.05 11.24 3.36
C CYS A 10 -4.19 11.47 4.60
N ARG A 11 -3.04 12.13 4.42
CA ARG A 11 -2.16 12.54 5.53
C ARG A 11 -1.87 14.03 5.42
N SER A 12 -1.72 14.71 6.56
CA SER A 12 -1.26 16.10 6.56
C SER A 12 0.12 16.22 5.91
N CYS A 13 0.34 17.32 5.17
CA CYS A 13 1.66 17.65 4.65
C CYS A 13 2.53 18.16 5.80
N ILE A 14 3.40 17.30 6.32
CA ILE A 14 4.52 17.74 7.13
C ILE A 14 5.63 18.07 6.14
N HIS A 15 5.89 19.36 5.91
CA HIS A 15 7.11 19.74 5.20
C HIS A 15 8.30 19.26 6.05
N PRO A 16 9.23 18.46 5.51
CA PRO A 16 10.52 18.32 6.14
C PRO A 16 11.17 19.68 6.03
N ILE A 17 11.08 20.46 7.10
CA ILE A 17 12.00 21.57 7.30
C ILE A 17 13.32 20.87 7.62
N ASP A 18 14.31 20.99 6.73
CA ASP A 18 15.67 20.48 6.93
C ASP A 18 16.09 20.68 8.39
N ASP A 19 16.65 19.64 9.01
CA ASP A 19 17.02 19.62 10.44
C ASP A 19 17.89 20.83 10.87
N ILE A 20 18.51 21.54 9.91
CA ILE A 20 19.25 22.79 10.12
C ILE A 20 18.35 23.94 10.60
N TYR A 21 17.12 24.08 10.08
CA TYR A 21 16.22 25.20 10.43
C TYR A 21 15.43 24.97 11.72
N ARG A 22 15.38 23.72 12.24
CA ARG A 22 14.73 23.39 13.52
C ARG A 22 15.39 24.06 14.72
N ARG A 23 16.69 24.37 14.64
CA ARG A 23 17.42 25.07 15.71
C ARG A 23 17.11 26.58 15.78
N ALA A 24 16.49 27.16 14.76
CA ALA A 24 16.36 28.62 14.64
C ALA A 24 15.01 29.19 15.08
N LYS A 25 13.98 28.38 15.36
CA LYS A 25 12.70 28.88 15.89
C LYS A 25 11.93 27.80 16.64
N ASN A 26 11.48 28.12 17.84
CA ASN A 26 10.46 27.39 18.62
C ASN A 26 9.13 27.31 17.85
N ARG A 27 9.09 26.60 16.73
CA ARG A 27 7.85 26.20 16.05
C ARG A 27 7.57 24.77 16.47
N GLU A 28 6.50 24.57 17.23
CA GLU A 28 5.96 23.25 17.56
C GLU A 28 6.00 22.36 16.31
N ALA A 29 6.59 21.17 16.45
CA ALA A 29 6.59 20.20 15.37
C ALA A 29 5.13 19.89 15.03
N LYS A 30 4.68 20.23 13.81
CA LYS A 30 3.33 19.88 13.37
C LYS A 30 3.14 18.38 13.46
N GLU A 31 2.24 17.95 14.34
CA GLU A 31 1.88 16.54 14.50
C GLU A 31 1.27 15.99 13.21
N LEU A 32 1.58 14.72 12.91
CA LEU A 32 0.99 14.02 11.78
C LEU A 32 -0.49 13.75 12.05
N VAL A 33 -1.34 14.08 11.09
CA VAL A 33 -2.78 13.79 11.14
C VAL A 33 -3.15 12.98 9.91
N ILE A 34 -3.88 11.89 10.14
CA ILE A 34 -4.41 11.01 9.10
C ILE A 34 -5.90 11.26 9.01
N TYR A 35 -6.38 11.51 7.79
CA TYR A 35 -7.78 11.77 7.52
C TYR A 35 -8.38 10.59 6.79
N ILE A 36 -9.46 10.03 7.34
CA ILE A 36 -10.28 9.04 6.65
C ILE A 36 -11.57 9.71 6.23
N CYS A 37 -11.81 9.78 4.93
CA CYS A 37 -12.92 10.53 4.35
C CYS A 37 -13.85 9.57 3.60
N ASN A 38 -15.15 9.80 3.74
CA ASN A 38 -16.17 9.26 2.87
C ASN A 38 -16.65 10.38 1.93
N PRO A 39 -16.19 10.41 0.67
CA PRO A 39 -16.57 11.46 -0.27
C PRO A 39 -18.07 11.50 -0.56
N MET A 40 -18.76 10.35 -0.45
CA MET A 40 -20.20 10.25 -0.72
C MET A 40 -21.02 10.94 0.38
N THR A 41 -20.66 10.74 1.65
CA THR A 41 -21.36 11.37 2.79
C THR A 41 -20.78 12.71 3.20
N LYS A 42 -19.59 13.06 2.68
CA LYS A 42 -18.78 14.24 3.08
C LYS A 42 -18.33 14.20 4.53
N GLU A 43 -18.42 13.03 5.17
CA GLU A 43 -17.95 12.81 6.52
C GLU A 43 -16.46 12.45 6.52
N TRP A 44 -15.77 12.85 7.57
CA TRP A 44 -14.37 12.53 7.76
C TRP A 44 -14.03 12.45 9.25
N ILE A 45 -12.95 11.72 9.53
CA ILE A 45 -12.35 11.64 10.86
C ILE A 45 -10.87 12.00 10.76
N ALA A 46 -10.32 12.59 11.83
CA ALA A 46 -8.89 12.82 11.99
C ALA A 46 -8.34 11.88 13.05
N LEU A 47 -7.26 11.19 12.71
CA LEU A 47 -6.56 10.26 13.58
C LEU A 47 -5.12 10.74 13.76
N LYS A 48 -4.66 10.74 15.01
CA LYS A 48 -3.26 10.93 15.35
C LYS A 48 -2.63 9.57 15.63
N PRO A 49 -1.43 9.27 15.12
CA PRO A 49 -0.70 8.05 15.43
C PRO A 49 -0.06 8.15 16.81
N GLU A 50 -0.90 8.15 17.84
CA GLU A 50 -0.47 8.20 19.24
C GLU A 50 0.12 6.85 19.68
N GLY A 51 1.24 6.88 20.41
CA GLY A 51 1.82 5.68 21.03
C GLY A 51 2.49 4.68 20.07
N CYS A 52 2.62 4.99 18.77
CA CYS A 52 3.32 4.14 17.82
C CYS A 52 4.31 4.93 16.96
N VAL A 53 5.37 4.27 16.51
CA VAL A 53 6.30 4.87 15.55
C VAL A 53 5.64 4.83 14.16
N PHE A 54 5.48 6.01 13.56
CA PHE A 54 4.81 6.15 12.27
C PHE A 54 5.77 5.93 11.10
N GLY A 55 5.31 5.17 10.11
CA GLY A 55 6.14 4.63 9.04
C GLY A 55 6.17 5.43 7.75
N ASP A 56 6.93 4.87 6.79
CA ASP A 56 7.21 5.44 5.47
C ASP A 56 5.99 5.45 4.55
N SER A 57 5.11 4.47 4.70
CA SER A 57 3.89 4.31 3.92
C SER A 57 2.73 3.90 4.83
N ILE A 58 1.54 4.39 4.50
CA ILE A 58 0.29 4.05 5.17
C ILE A 58 -0.73 3.59 4.14
N GLY A 59 -1.39 2.47 4.42
CA GLY A 59 -2.48 1.90 3.64
C GLY A 59 -3.80 1.89 4.41
N LEU A 60 -4.91 2.01 3.69
CA LEU A 60 -6.27 1.88 4.21
C LEU A 60 -6.88 0.55 3.76
N ALA A 61 -7.32 -0.25 4.72
CA ALA A 61 -8.08 -1.46 4.51
C ALA A 61 -9.50 -1.22 4.99
N PHE A 62 -10.49 -1.36 4.11
CA PHE A 62 -11.89 -1.16 4.47
C PHE A 62 -12.72 -2.42 4.22
N TYR A 63 -13.35 -2.89 5.29
CA TYR A 63 -14.25 -4.03 5.33
C TYR A 63 -15.69 -3.51 5.47
N PRO A 64 -16.41 -3.26 4.35
CA PRO A 64 -17.74 -2.65 4.39
C PRO A 64 -18.77 -3.51 5.14
N PHE A 65 -18.56 -4.83 5.15
CA PHE A 65 -19.40 -5.79 5.85
C PHE A 65 -18.72 -6.37 7.11
N GLY A 66 -17.65 -5.74 7.61
CA GLY A 66 -16.85 -6.24 8.73
C GLY A 66 -16.30 -7.66 8.50
N TYR A 67 -16.28 -8.50 9.55
CA TYR A 67 -15.77 -9.88 9.48
C TYR A 67 -16.82 -10.92 9.12
N SER A 68 -18.10 -10.60 9.29
CA SER A 68 -19.24 -11.41 8.85
C SER A 68 -20.37 -10.53 8.32
N LEU A 69 -21.18 -11.07 7.42
CA LEU A 69 -22.41 -10.42 6.99
C LEU A 69 -23.20 -9.96 8.22
N ASN A 70 -23.65 -8.69 8.21
CA ASN A 70 -24.34 -8.00 9.30
C ASN A 70 -23.49 -7.48 10.47
N THR A 71 -22.16 -7.47 10.35
CA THR A 71 -21.31 -6.72 11.30
C THR A 71 -21.12 -5.27 10.85
N ARG A 72 -20.84 -4.38 11.80
CA ARG A 72 -20.57 -2.96 11.49
C ARG A 72 -19.35 -2.86 10.57
N PRO A 73 -19.30 -1.86 9.67
CA PRO A 73 -18.13 -1.62 8.85
C PRO A 73 -16.88 -1.41 9.72
N ILE A 74 -15.77 -1.98 9.30
CA ILE A 74 -14.47 -1.84 9.99
C ILE A 74 -13.47 -1.32 8.99
N PHE A 75 -12.70 -0.30 9.39
CA PHE A 75 -11.49 0.06 8.66
C PHE A 75 -10.27 -0.16 9.54
N LYS A 76 -9.18 -0.53 8.90
CA LYS A 76 -7.85 -0.60 9.50
C LYS A 76 -6.90 0.28 8.73
N LEU A 77 -5.93 0.85 9.45
CA LEU A 77 -4.77 1.49 8.83
C LEU A 77 -3.55 0.65 9.10
N VAL A 78 -2.73 0.46 8.09
CA VAL A 78 -1.45 -0.25 8.22
C VAL A 78 -0.34 0.71 7.86
N SER A 79 0.49 1.00 8.84
CA SER A 79 1.74 1.73 8.69
C SER A 79 2.88 0.73 8.57
N ILE A 80 3.70 0.87 7.53
CA ILE A 80 4.95 0.13 7.36
C ILE A 80 6.12 1.07 7.59
N GLN A 81 7.09 0.66 8.40
CA GLN A 81 8.25 1.46 8.76
C GLN A 81 9.54 0.69 8.48
N GLN A 82 10.48 1.34 7.79
CA GLN A 82 11.85 0.85 7.70
C GLN A 82 12.63 1.15 8.98
N SER A 83 13.40 0.18 9.47
CA SER A 83 14.27 0.38 10.63
C SER A 83 15.37 1.39 10.32
N LYS A 84 15.64 2.27 11.29
CA LYS A 84 16.73 3.25 11.21
C LYS A 84 18.11 2.64 11.48
N VAL A 85 18.14 1.45 12.08
CA VAL A 85 19.37 0.74 12.46
C VAL A 85 19.77 -0.27 11.39
N ASP A 86 18.81 -1.04 10.88
CA ASP A 86 19.02 -1.98 9.78
C ASP A 86 18.04 -1.66 8.63
N PRO A 87 18.53 -1.12 7.49
CA PRO A 87 17.66 -0.73 6.39
C PRO A 87 16.96 -1.92 5.72
N HIS A 88 17.30 -3.17 6.07
CA HIS A 88 16.63 -4.36 5.55
C HIS A 88 15.48 -4.86 6.43
N LEU A 89 15.23 -4.23 7.58
CA LEU A 89 14.14 -4.62 8.47
C LEU A 89 12.95 -3.67 8.36
N TYR A 90 11.76 -4.24 8.27
CA TYR A 90 10.51 -3.52 8.27
C TYR A 90 9.62 -3.99 9.41
N SER A 91 9.03 -3.05 10.13
CA SER A 91 8.00 -3.29 11.13
C SER A 91 6.66 -2.69 10.71
N PHE A 92 5.59 -3.13 11.37
CA PHE A 92 4.24 -2.70 11.06
C PHE A 92 3.52 -2.20 12.31
N ALA A 93 2.61 -1.26 12.10
CA ALA A 93 1.65 -0.83 13.11
C ALA A 93 0.26 -0.79 12.48
N VAL A 94 -0.73 -1.26 13.24
CA VAL A 94 -2.11 -1.37 12.79
C VAL A 94 -3.02 -0.53 13.67
N TYR A 95 -3.81 0.35 13.06
CA TYR A 95 -4.97 0.95 13.69
C TYR A 95 -6.20 0.13 13.37
N SER A 96 -7.07 -0.08 14.36
CA SER A 96 -8.39 -0.68 14.14
C SER A 96 -9.50 0.28 14.56
N SER A 97 -10.45 0.54 13.67
CA SER A 97 -11.64 1.33 14.01
C SER A 97 -12.52 0.66 15.08
N GLN A 98 -12.34 -0.64 15.29
CA GLN A 98 -13.07 -1.40 16.31
C GLN A 98 -12.54 -1.14 17.72
N THR A 99 -11.21 -1.03 17.87
CA THR A 99 -10.58 -0.75 19.18
C THR A 99 -10.32 0.74 19.39
N GLY A 100 -10.31 1.53 18.31
CA GLY A 100 -9.99 2.95 18.34
C GLY A 100 -8.51 3.24 18.61
N SER A 101 -7.62 2.25 18.50
CA SER A 101 -6.22 2.35 18.92
C SER A 101 -5.24 1.81 17.89
N TRP A 102 -4.01 2.31 17.97
CA TRP A 102 -2.86 1.75 17.26
C TRP A 102 -2.22 0.62 18.06
N THR A 103 -1.71 -0.39 17.36
CA THR A 103 -0.94 -1.50 17.95
C THR A 103 0.25 -1.80 17.06
N THR A 104 1.45 -1.85 17.65
CA THR A 104 2.65 -2.31 16.95
C THR A 104 2.62 -3.82 16.84
N THR A 105 2.79 -4.35 15.64
CA THR A 105 2.81 -5.79 15.40
C THR A 105 4.11 -6.39 15.91
N LYS A 106 4.10 -7.67 16.30
CA LYS A 106 5.35 -8.40 16.62
C LYS A 106 6.15 -8.79 15.37
N GLU A 107 5.52 -8.71 14.21
CA GLU A 107 6.12 -9.07 12.93
C GLU A 107 7.24 -8.12 12.52
N VAL A 108 8.36 -8.72 12.09
CA VAL A 108 9.50 -8.01 11.50
C VAL A 108 9.84 -8.69 10.18
N CYS A 109 9.64 -7.97 9.08
CA CYS A 109 9.97 -8.45 7.74
C CYS A 109 11.43 -8.16 7.42
N HIS A 110 12.20 -9.18 7.05
CA HIS A 110 13.49 -8.98 6.41
C HIS A 110 13.32 -8.83 4.89
N CYS A 111 13.58 -7.64 4.37
CA CYS A 111 13.52 -7.32 2.94
C CYS A 111 14.73 -6.47 2.54
N ARG A 112 15.56 -6.99 1.63
CA ARG A 112 16.77 -6.30 1.16
C ARG A 112 16.49 -5.08 0.29
N TYR A 113 15.24 -4.85 -0.08
CA TYR A 113 14.85 -3.87 -1.10
C TYR A 113 14.02 -2.75 -0.48
N GLN A 114 14.23 -1.52 -0.94
CA GLN A 114 13.43 -0.39 -0.48
C GLN A 114 12.03 -0.45 -1.08
N ILE A 115 11.00 -0.15 -0.27
CA ILE A 115 9.63 -0.02 -0.75
C ILE A 115 9.43 1.30 -1.53
N TYR A 116 8.63 1.27 -2.59
CA TYR A 116 8.10 2.48 -3.21
C TYR A 116 6.90 2.97 -2.41
N LYS A 117 7.09 4.02 -1.60
CA LYS A 117 6.09 4.51 -0.62
C LYS A 117 4.68 4.74 -1.19
N ASN A 118 4.58 5.11 -2.46
CA ASN A 118 3.33 5.40 -3.16
C ASN A 118 2.80 4.25 -4.03
N ASN A 119 3.57 3.18 -4.25
CA ASN A 119 3.17 2.05 -5.09
C ASN A 119 2.77 0.87 -4.20
N LYS A 120 1.49 0.88 -3.80
CA LYS A 120 0.91 -0.11 -2.91
C LYS A 120 -0.52 -0.43 -3.33
N VAL A 121 -0.98 -1.63 -3.00
CA VAL A 121 -2.37 -2.03 -3.22
C VAL A 121 -2.86 -2.93 -2.08
N PHE A 122 -4.11 -2.73 -1.68
CA PHE A 122 -4.82 -3.60 -0.75
C PHE A 122 -5.72 -4.56 -1.53
N VAL A 123 -5.47 -5.85 -1.42
CA VAL A 123 -6.22 -6.90 -2.10
C VAL A 123 -6.15 -8.20 -1.30
N GLY A 124 -7.25 -8.96 -1.24
CA GLY A 124 -7.28 -10.24 -0.53
C GLY A 124 -6.90 -10.15 0.95
N LYS A 125 -7.25 -9.04 1.63
CA LYS A 125 -6.88 -8.74 3.04
C LYS A 125 -5.38 -8.50 3.27
N ARG A 126 -4.62 -8.23 2.20
CA ARG A 126 -3.17 -7.99 2.25
C ARG A 126 -2.81 -6.65 1.65
N PHE A 127 -1.86 -5.98 2.26
CA PHE A 127 -1.16 -4.88 1.60
C PHE A 127 0.05 -5.42 0.87
N ASN A 128 0.25 -4.92 -0.34
CA ASN A 128 1.39 -5.26 -1.17
C ASN A 128 2.07 -3.96 -1.55
N TRP A 129 3.34 -3.81 -1.17
CA TRP A 129 4.19 -2.69 -1.59
C TRP A 129 5.17 -3.17 -2.63
N LEU A 130 5.22 -2.48 -3.77
CA LEU A 130 6.27 -2.72 -4.75
C LEU A 130 7.60 -2.30 -4.14
N THR A 131 8.62 -3.12 -4.31
CA THR A 131 9.99 -2.81 -3.89
C THR A 131 10.89 -2.58 -5.09
N GLN A 132 12.07 -2.03 -4.83
CA GLN A 132 13.19 -2.12 -5.76
C GLN A 132 13.48 -3.58 -6.17
N ASN A 133 14.16 -3.75 -7.29
CA ASN A 133 14.58 -5.06 -7.80
C ASN A 133 13.44 -6.09 -7.93
N ARG A 134 12.23 -5.63 -8.26
CA ARG A 134 11.13 -6.50 -8.73
C ARG A 134 10.69 -7.54 -7.69
N HIS A 135 10.55 -7.08 -6.46
CA HIS A 135 9.86 -7.84 -5.43
C HIS A 135 8.65 -7.04 -4.94
N ILE A 136 7.78 -7.72 -4.22
CA ILE A 136 6.75 -7.11 -3.41
C ILE A 136 6.98 -7.52 -1.96
N LEU A 137 6.78 -6.59 -1.04
CA LEU A 137 6.60 -6.89 0.35
C LEU A 137 5.09 -6.97 0.59
N SER A 138 4.61 -8.15 0.95
CA SER A 138 3.22 -8.41 1.30
C SER A 138 3.08 -8.47 2.82
N PHE A 139 2.01 -7.90 3.35
CA PHE A 139 1.62 -8.00 4.75
C PHE A 139 0.15 -8.40 4.86
N ASP A 140 -0.11 -9.53 5.51
CA ASP A 140 -1.45 -10.02 5.83
C ASP A 140 -1.97 -9.32 7.07
N VAL A 141 -3.02 -8.50 6.90
CA VAL A 141 -3.52 -7.62 7.96
C VAL A 141 -4.20 -8.39 9.08
N GLU A 142 -4.74 -9.57 8.80
CA GLU A 142 -5.49 -10.36 9.77
C GLU A 142 -4.59 -11.38 10.49
N ARG A 143 -3.61 -11.93 9.77
CA ARG A 143 -2.62 -12.83 10.37
C ARG A 143 -1.43 -12.11 10.99
N GLU A 144 -1.25 -10.83 10.65
CA GLU A 144 -0.06 -10.02 10.99
C GLU A 144 1.25 -10.70 10.58
N LEU A 145 1.29 -11.26 9.37
CA LEU A 145 2.46 -11.94 8.83
C LEU A 145 2.92 -11.29 7.53
N SER A 146 4.22 -11.20 7.34
CA SER A 146 4.83 -10.63 6.15
C SER A 146 5.45 -11.69 5.24
N LYS A 147 5.57 -11.38 3.94
CA LYS A 147 6.27 -12.20 2.96
C LYS A 147 6.87 -11.32 1.86
N VAL A 148 8.11 -11.60 1.48
CA VAL A 148 8.72 -11.01 0.29
C VAL A 148 8.52 -11.96 -0.89
N ILE A 149 7.96 -11.47 -1.99
CA ILE A 149 7.65 -12.26 -3.18
C ILE A 149 8.35 -11.64 -4.38
N LYS A 150 9.08 -12.46 -5.15
CA LYS A 150 9.72 -12.04 -6.40
C LYS A 150 8.68 -11.96 -7.53
N LEU A 151 8.78 -10.94 -8.37
CA LEU A 151 7.98 -10.79 -9.57
C LEU A 151 8.59 -11.59 -10.75
N PRO A 152 7.79 -12.28 -11.56
CA PRO A 152 8.24 -12.99 -12.77
C PRO A 152 8.52 -12.03 -13.93
N GLY A 153 9.10 -12.53 -15.03
CA GLY A 153 9.41 -11.77 -16.25
C GLY A 153 10.81 -11.14 -16.25
N GLU A 154 11.06 -10.22 -17.19
CA GLU A 154 12.36 -9.56 -17.37
C GLU A 154 12.51 -8.25 -16.58
N ALA A 155 13.74 -7.74 -16.47
CA ALA A 155 13.98 -6.50 -15.75
C ALA A 155 13.32 -5.32 -16.48
N SER A 156 12.34 -4.68 -15.83
CA SER A 156 11.74 -3.42 -16.28
C SER A 156 12.01 -2.32 -15.28
N ARG A 157 12.06 -1.07 -15.77
CA ARG A 157 12.07 0.13 -14.93
C ARG A 157 10.67 0.66 -14.62
N SER A 158 9.66 0.23 -15.36
CA SER A 158 8.27 0.69 -15.22
C SER A 158 7.40 -0.48 -14.80
N LEU A 159 7.13 -0.55 -13.48
CA LEU A 159 6.23 -1.52 -12.88
C LEU A 159 5.18 -0.80 -12.03
N THR A 160 3.94 -1.26 -12.12
CA THR A 160 2.88 -0.79 -11.24
C THR A 160 2.04 -1.95 -10.72
N LEU A 161 1.58 -1.84 -9.48
CA LEU A 161 0.66 -2.79 -8.87
C LEU A 161 -0.78 -2.35 -9.11
N GLY A 162 -1.66 -3.33 -9.27
CA GLY A 162 -3.09 -3.14 -9.42
C GLY A 162 -3.88 -4.26 -8.76
N CYS A 163 -5.20 -4.07 -8.72
CA CYS A 163 -6.13 -5.10 -8.28
C CYS A 163 -7.23 -5.21 -9.33
N SER A 164 -7.51 -6.44 -9.75
CA SER A 164 -8.65 -6.77 -10.61
C SER A 164 -9.18 -8.14 -10.19
N GLU A 165 -10.50 -8.32 -10.24
CA GLU A 165 -11.17 -9.60 -9.92
C GLU A 165 -10.82 -10.17 -8.52
N GLY A 166 -10.42 -9.29 -7.58
CA GLY A 166 -9.98 -9.72 -6.25
C GLY A 166 -8.56 -10.28 -6.18
N TYR A 167 -7.80 -10.23 -7.27
CA TYR A 167 -6.41 -10.68 -7.36
C TYR A 167 -5.43 -9.51 -7.48
N LEU A 168 -4.26 -9.70 -6.88
CA LEU A 168 -3.12 -8.82 -7.10
C LEU A 168 -2.65 -8.98 -8.54
N HIS A 169 -2.52 -7.85 -9.22
CA HIS A 169 -1.90 -7.77 -10.53
C HIS A 169 -0.67 -6.87 -10.47
N TYR A 170 0.27 -7.11 -11.37
CA TYR A 170 1.21 -6.05 -11.75
C TYR A 170 1.33 -5.97 -13.27
N VAL A 171 1.63 -4.77 -13.72
CA VAL A 171 1.94 -4.47 -15.11
C VAL A 171 3.41 -4.11 -15.18
N CYS A 172 4.13 -4.64 -16.18
CA CYS A 172 5.47 -4.22 -16.50
C CYS A 172 5.62 -3.91 -17.98
N VAL A 173 6.35 -2.84 -18.27
CA VAL A 173 6.61 -2.34 -19.63
C VAL A 173 8.04 -2.64 -20.03
N HIS A 174 8.26 -3.19 -21.22
CA HIS A 174 9.56 -3.59 -21.77
C HIS A 174 9.73 -2.99 -23.17
N GLY A 175 10.37 -1.83 -23.26
CA GLY A 175 10.45 -1.11 -24.53
C GLY A 175 9.04 -0.71 -24.99
N GLU A 176 8.62 -1.21 -26.14
CA GLU A 176 7.28 -1.00 -26.69
C GLU A 176 6.26 -2.06 -26.22
N ASP A 177 6.71 -3.11 -25.54
CA ASP A 177 5.83 -4.17 -25.05
C ASP A 177 5.37 -3.92 -23.61
N PHE A 178 4.29 -4.58 -23.22
CA PHE A 178 3.88 -4.72 -21.84
C PHE A 178 3.35 -6.11 -21.54
N SER A 179 3.40 -6.49 -20.27
CA SER A 179 2.74 -7.69 -19.78
C SER A 179 2.00 -7.44 -18.48
N VAL A 180 0.90 -8.17 -18.31
CA VAL A 180 0.05 -8.13 -17.12
C VAL A 180 0.07 -9.50 -16.47
N TRP A 181 0.48 -9.53 -15.21
CA TRP A 181 0.60 -10.75 -14.43
C TRP A 181 -0.36 -10.70 -13.25
N MET A 182 -0.93 -11.86 -12.91
CA MET A 182 -1.82 -12.07 -11.78
C MET A 182 -1.15 -13.00 -10.77
N LEU A 183 -1.13 -12.63 -9.49
CA LEU A 183 -0.70 -13.53 -8.41
C LEU A 183 -1.86 -14.46 -8.08
N LYS A 184 -1.73 -15.73 -8.45
CA LYS A 184 -2.75 -16.76 -8.27
C LYS A 184 -2.72 -17.34 -6.85
N ASP A 185 -1.53 -17.60 -6.32
CA ASP A 185 -1.36 -18.10 -4.96
C ASP A 185 -0.20 -17.42 -4.23
N TYR A 186 -0.52 -16.77 -3.12
CA TYR A 186 0.46 -16.14 -2.24
C TYR A 186 1.40 -17.14 -1.57
N SER A 187 0.93 -18.37 -1.33
CA SER A 187 1.67 -19.38 -0.55
C SER A 187 2.85 -19.92 -1.34
N SER A 188 2.58 -20.37 -2.57
CA SER A 188 3.58 -20.82 -3.54
C SER A 188 4.27 -19.67 -4.30
N SER A 189 3.76 -18.44 -4.19
CA SER A 189 4.18 -17.31 -5.03
C SER A 189 3.94 -17.56 -6.53
N GLU A 190 2.87 -18.29 -6.87
CA GLU A 190 2.51 -18.63 -8.25
C GLU A 190 1.91 -17.42 -8.96
N TRP A 191 2.56 -17.01 -10.06
CA TRP A 191 2.09 -15.96 -10.95
C TRP A 191 1.64 -16.53 -12.29
N VAL A 192 0.61 -15.93 -12.87
CA VAL A 192 0.08 -16.28 -14.18
C VAL A 192 0.14 -15.06 -15.10
N LEU A 193 0.71 -15.23 -16.30
CA LEU A 193 0.66 -14.21 -17.35
C LEU A 193 -0.77 -14.15 -17.91
N LYS A 194 -1.43 -13.00 -17.76
CA LYS A 194 -2.82 -12.80 -18.21
C LYS A 194 -2.88 -12.13 -19.58
N TYR A 195 -1.96 -11.22 -19.86
CA TYR A 195 -1.91 -10.48 -21.10
C TYR A 195 -0.48 -10.10 -21.45
N GLN A 196 -0.17 -10.05 -22.74
CA GLN A 196 1.05 -9.48 -23.28
C GLN A 196 0.74 -8.84 -24.63
N GLY A 197 1.32 -7.68 -24.91
CA GLY A 197 1.14 -6.99 -26.19
C GLY A 197 2.02 -5.75 -26.32
N VAL A 198 1.81 -5.02 -27.42
CA VAL A 198 2.54 -3.78 -27.74
C VAL A 198 1.72 -2.57 -27.27
N ILE A 199 2.36 -1.59 -26.66
CA ILE A 199 1.73 -0.38 -26.10
C ILE A 199 1.00 0.42 -27.17
N VAL A 200 1.56 0.53 -28.38
CA VAL A 200 0.93 1.30 -29.47
C VAL A 200 -0.45 0.74 -29.82
N ASN A 201 -0.61 -0.58 -29.77
CA ASN A 201 -1.89 -1.24 -30.08
C ASN A 201 -2.94 -1.02 -28.97
N LEU A 202 -2.52 -0.84 -27.71
CA LEU A 202 -3.45 -0.48 -26.63
C LEU A 202 -4.13 0.87 -26.86
N GLU A 203 -3.40 1.85 -27.39
CA GLU A 203 -3.96 3.18 -27.64
C GLU A 203 -5.02 3.14 -28.73
N GLU A 204 -4.82 2.33 -29.76
CA GLU A 204 -5.78 2.14 -30.85
C GLU A 204 -7.04 1.39 -30.37
N GLU A 205 -6.87 0.31 -29.61
CA GLU A 205 -7.99 -0.44 -29.02
C GLU A 205 -8.80 0.41 -28.03
N ALA A 206 -8.14 1.20 -27.17
CA ALA A 206 -8.81 2.08 -26.24
C ALA A 206 -9.62 3.18 -26.95
N ARG A 207 -9.12 3.71 -28.06
CA ARG A 207 -9.86 4.69 -28.89
C ARG A 207 -11.08 4.06 -29.56
N ALA A 208 -10.98 2.81 -30.02
CA ALA A 208 -12.09 2.10 -30.63
C ALA A 208 -13.24 1.77 -29.65
N LEU A 209 -12.95 1.60 -28.36
CA LEU A 209 -13.95 1.33 -27.32
C LEU A 209 -14.73 2.57 -26.86
N ILE A 210 -14.24 3.77 -27.19
CA ILE A 210 -14.83 5.06 -26.77
C ILE A 210 -15.51 5.78 -27.94
N ALA A 211 -15.37 5.27 -29.17
CA ALA A 211 -16.04 5.75 -30.38
C ALA A 211 -17.39 5.04 -30.58
#